data_AF-A0A931USM9-F1
#
_entry.id   AF-A0A931USM9-F1
#
_cell.length_a   1.000
_cell.length_b   1.000
_cell.length_c   1.000
_cell.angle_alpha   90.00
_cell.angle_beta   90.00
_cell.angle_gamma   90.00
#
_symmetry.space_group_name_H-M   'P 1'
#
loop_
_entity.id
_entity.type
_entity.pdbx_description
1 polymer ?
#
loop_
_entity_poly.entity_id
_entity_poly.type
_entity_poly.pdbx_seq_one_letter_code
_entity_poly.pdbx_strand_id
1 'polypeptide(L)'
;MHFVKLPVNERAVKMNRDVERVVNRAVRTYDAVMGKLRLGGRRAAYDDEAYEFIGGAKDELRRKHYDKSLRLLWKAEHAAPWSTFKDAGEAEKALMNAAERAMTDAERAARAKITSKEFRAALDREYTPEQKRALVSILSKIGHGEAYAWLVSASMLNEVKSTGARAAVTMQVMEEAKHFVVLRELIQAFDVPIPRQSAWDYLLLEGCLRAKGLDRFFGMNVLVETIALSIFGLLSDKPGLEVLRLFHLDESRHTALPDNYFREFPLTEWQKRNPAARVSRLVMALPAVPLVLFLEAELAELGVDVFEFAGSILRKAVHLAERAGFLLPLPGPQLLSVFNRIFNAYCSVTRGDHQFREYMSADTTHGAAEAAVEKEIFGAAA
;
A
#
# COMPACT_ATOMS: atom_id res chain seq x y z
N MET A 1 30.94 -26.71 -18.37
CA MET A 1 30.54 -25.98 -19.60
C MET A 1 31.82 -25.42 -20.22
N HIS A 2 32.23 -25.91 -21.40
CA HIS A 2 33.43 -25.42 -22.10
C HIS A 2 32.99 -24.45 -23.20
N PHE A 3 33.42 -23.19 -23.10
CA PHE A 3 33.21 -22.21 -24.15
C PHE A 3 34.28 -22.39 -25.23
N VAL A 4 33.86 -22.63 -26.47
CA VAL A 4 34.75 -22.64 -27.64
C VAL A 4 34.90 -21.20 -28.13
N LYS A 5 36.10 -20.64 -28.00
CA LYS A 5 36.41 -19.28 -28.44
C LYS A 5 36.53 -19.24 -29.96
N LEU A 6 35.73 -18.40 -30.61
CA LEU A 6 35.86 -18.14 -32.04
C LEU A 6 37.05 -17.20 -32.31
N PRO A 7 37.77 -17.39 -33.43
CA PRO A 7 38.80 -16.44 -33.86
C PRO A 7 38.16 -15.10 -34.25
N VAL A 8 38.84 -14.00 -33.93
CA VAL A 8 38.39 -12.64 -34.25
C VAL A 8 39.48 -11.88 -35.01
N ASN A 9 39.08 -10.98 -35.90
CA ASN A 9 40.01 -10.08 -36.58
C ASN A 9 40.39 -8.93 -35.64
N GLU A 10 41.64 -8.90 -35.18
CA GLU A 10 42.13 -7.93 -34.19
C GLU A 10 42.04 -6.47 -34.67
N ARG A 11 42.26 -6.24 -35.97
CA ARG A 11 42.16 -4.90 -36.57
C ARG A 11 40.73 -4.39 -36.54
N ALA A 12 39.76 -5.25 -36.87
CA ALA A 12 38.35 -4.92 -36.79
C ALA A 12 37.92 -4.64 -35.34
N VAL A 13 38.38 -5.46 -34.38
CA VAL A 13 38.10 -5.24 -32.94
C VAL A 13 38.64 -3.90 -32.47
N LYS A 14 39.89 -3.56 -32.82
CA LYS A 14 40.49 -2.27 -32.44
C LYS A 14 39.72 -1.10 -33.05
N MET A 15 39.42 -1.15 -34.35
CA MET A 15 38.67 -0.10 -35.04
C MET A 15 37.29 0.11 -34.41
N ASN A 16 36.55 -0.97 -34.14
CA ASN A 16 35.22 -0.89 -33.53
C ASN A 16 35.28 -0.31 -32.12
N ARG A 17 36.28 -0.68 -31.31
CA ARG A 17 36.48 -0.12 -29.96
C ARG A 17 36.88 1.35 -29.98
N ASP A 18 37.69 1.76 -30.95
CA ASP A 18 38.10 3.17 -31.08
C ASP A 18 36.90 4.04 -31.52
N VAL A 19 36.09 3.54 -32.48
CA VAL A 19 34.84 4.20 -32.90
C VAL A 19 33.85 4.29 -31.73
N GLU A 20 33.61 3.18 -31.02
CA GLU A 20 32.73 3.17 -29.85
C GLU A 20 33.17 4.18 -28.81
N ARG A 21 34.47 4.22 -28.46
CA ARG A 21 35.00 5.16 -27.46
C ARG A 21 34.74 6.61 -27.84
N VAL A 22 34.92 6.96 -29.12
CA VAL A 22 34.70 8.32 -29.63
C VAL A 22 33.21 8.67 -29.61
N VAL A 23 32.36 7.78 -30.14
CA VAL A 23 30.90 7.98 -30.19
C VAL A 23 30.32 8.07 -28.78
N ASN A 24 30.72 7.17 -27.88
CA ASN A 24 30.28 7.14 -26.48
C ASN A 24 30.62 8.47 -25.78
N ARG A 25 31.87 8.93 -25.90
CA ARG A 25 32.28 10.23 -25.35
C ARG A 25 31.45 11.39 -25.92
N ALA A 26 31.18 11.39 -27.22
CA ALA A 26 30.39 12.44 -27.86
C ALA A 26 28.93 12.44 -27.34
N VAL A 27 28.27 11.28 -27.31
CA VAL A 27 26.89 11.13 -26.81
C VAL A 27 26.79 11.51 -25.33
N ARG A 28 27.71 11.04 -24.49
CA ARG A 28 27.71 11.37 -23.05
C ARG A 28 27.97 12.84 -22.79
N THR A 29 28.86 13.46 -23.56
CA THR A 29 29.11 14.91 -23.47
C THR A 29 27.87 15.70 -23.89
N TYR A 30 27.22 15.30 -24.99
CA TYR A 30 25.97 15.89 -25.44
C TYR A 30 24.87 15.78 -24.37
N ASP A 31 24.66 14.58 -23.82
CA ASP A 31 23.68 14.34 -22.75
C ASP A 31 23.95 15.23 -21.53
N ALA A 32 25.22 15.35 -21.11
CA ALA A 32 25.60 16.17 -19.96
C ALA A 32 25.39 17.68 -20.23
N VAL A 33 25.70 18.16 -21.43
CA VAL A 33 25.50 19.57 -21.83
C VAL A 33 24.01 19.89 -21.91
N MET A 34 23.24 19.07 -22.63
CA MET A 34 21.80 19.26 -22.80
C MET A 34 21.04 19.16 -21.48
N GLY A 35 21.45 18.23 -20.60
CA GLY A 35 20.91 18.08 -19.26
C GLY A 35 21.15 19.33 -18.39
N LYS A 36 22.36 19.90 -18.41
CA LYS A 36 22.68 21.14 -17.70
C LYS A 36 21.86 22.33 -18.21
N LEU A 37 21.62 22.41 -19.52
CA LEU A 37 20.83 23.47 -20.14
C LEU A 37 19.32 23.27 -19.99
N ARG A 38 18.86 22.13 -19.45
CA ARG A 38 17.44 21.75 -19.38
C ARG A 38 16.75 21.72 -20.76
N LEU A 39 17.53 21.50 -21.82
CA LEU A 39 17.05 21.42 -23.21
C LEU A 39 16.88 19.98 -23.69
N GLY A 40 17.05 19.00 -22.81
CA GLY A 40 16.98 17.56 -23.12
C GLY A 40 18.14 16.80 -22.49
N GLY A 41 18.60 15.75 -23.18
CA GLY A 41 19.67 14.86 -22.73
C GLY A 41 19.14 13.53 -22.19
N ARG A 42 19.96 12.84 -21.40
CA ARG A 42 19.62 11.52 -20.85
C ARG A 42 18.38 11.59 -19.98
N ARG A 43 17.32 10.90 -20.41
CA ARG A 43 16.07 10.77 -19.64
C ARG A 43 16.15 9.69 -18.56
N ALA A 44 16.93 8.63 -18.80
CA ALA A 44 17.03 7.51 -17.89
C ALA A 44 17.74 7.95 -16.59
N ALA A 45 17.06 7.76 -15.46
CA ALA A 45 17.63 7.95 -14.13
C ALA A 45 18.54 6.78 -13.71
N TYR A 46 19.35 6.29 -14.63
CA TYR A 46 20.25 5.15 -14.49
C TYR A 46 21.67 5.61 -14.73
N ASP A 47 22.58 5.26 -13.82
CA ASP A 47 24.02 5.38 -13.95
C ASP A 47 24.56 4.07 -14.52
N ASP A 48 24.93 4.09 -15.79
CA ASP A 48 25.46 2.91 -16.48
C ASP A 48 26.94 2.66 -16.20
N GLU A 49 27.66 3.64 -15.62
CA GLU A 49 29.05 3.45 -15.21
C GLU A 49 29.11 2.65 -13.90
N ALA A 50 28.23 3.01 -12.95
CA ALA A 50 28.10 2.30 -11.68
C ALA A 50 27.16 1.08 -11.74
N TYR A 51 26.39 0.92 -12.81
CA TYR A 51 25.34 -0.11 -12.95
C TYR A 51 24.23 0.03 -11.88
N GLU A 52 23.82 1.26 -11.60
CA GLU A 52 22.88 1.60 -10.51
C GLU A 52 21.91 2.71 -10.92
N PHE A 53 20.77 2.87 -10.24
CA PHE A 53 19.91 4.04 -10.46
C PHE A 53 20.44 5.28 -9.72
N ILE A 54 20.08 6.47 -10.20
CA ILE A 54 20.47 7.74 -9.57
C ILE A 54 20.08 7.71 -8.09
N GLY A 55 21.06 7.90 -7.22
CA GLY A 55 20.93 7.72 -5.78
C GLY A 55 21.72 6.53 -5.23
N GLY A 56 22.34 5.73 -6.09
CA GLY A 56 23.21 4.60 -5.75
C GLY A 56 22.46 3.30 -5.47
N ALA A 57 23.16 2.23 -5.10
CA ALA A 57 22.55 0.94 -4.78
C ALA A 57 21.55 1.04 -3.62
N LYS A 58 21.98 1.65 -2.50
CA LYS A 58 21.26 1.80 -1.22
C LYS A 58 20.38 0.60 -0.87
N ASP A 59 21.03 -0.44 -0.39
CA ASP A 59 20.41 -1.74 -0.13
C ASP A 59 19.46 -1.78 1.08
N GLU A 60 19.40 -0.77 1.93
CA GLU A 60 18.55 -0.81 3.13
C GLU A 60 17.06 -0.87 2.75
N LEU A 61 16.61 0.00 1.84
CA LEU A 61 15.25 -0.09 1.27
C LEU A 61 14.99 -1.42 0.56
N ARG A 62 15.98 -1.93 -0.20
CA ARG A 62 15.87 -3.25 -0.82
C ARG A 62 15.64 -4.32 0.24
N ARG A 63 16.40 -4.34 1.32
CA ARG A 63 16.31 -5.37 2.37
C ARG A 63 15.04 -5.28 3.19
N LYS A 64 14.62 -4.06 3.54
CA LYS A 64 13.45 -3.79 4.38
C LYS A 64 12.14 -4.01 3.66
N HIS A 65 12.09 -3.69 2.37
CA HIS A 65 10.87 -3.78 1.57
C HIS A 65 10.99 -4.90 0.55
N TYR A 66 11.90 -4.83 -0.41
CA TYR A 66 11.97 -5.82 -1.49
C TYR A 66 12.24 -7.26 -1.00
N ASP A 67 13.34 -7.48 -0.29
CA ASP A 67 13.72 -8.82 0.20
C ASP A 67 12.71 -9.32 1.25
N LYS A 68 12.10 -8.42 2.03
CA LYS A 68 11.07 -8.77 3.02
C LYS A 68 9.77 -9.18 2.33
N SER A 69 9.29 -8.40 1.36
CA SER A 69 8.13 -8.73 0.53
C SER A 69 8.35 -10.04 -0.23
N LEU A 70 9.54 -10.33 -0.76
CA LEU A 70 9.83 -11.62 -1.39
C LEU A 70 9.76 -12.81 -0.43
N ARG A 71 10.27 -12.65 0.80
CA ARG A 71 10.19 -13.69 1.84
C ARG A 71 8.76 -13.94 2.32
N LEU A 72 7.95 -12.88 2.35
CA LEU A 72 6.56 -12.92 2.77
C LEU A 72 5.60 -13.09 1.59
N LEU A 73 6.13 -13.30 0.38
CA LEU A 73 5.33 -13.35 -0.82
C LEU A 73 4.38 -14.54 -0.74
N TRP A 74 3.09 -14.22 -0.71
CA TRP A 74 2.02 -15.19 -0.65
C TRP A 74 1.36 -15.32 -2.03
N LYS A 75 0.95 -16.55 -2.35
CA LYS A 75 0.26 -16.88 -3.60
C LYS A 75 -1.24 -16.82 -3.40
N ALA A 76 -1.94 -16.11 -4.27
CA ALA A 76 -3.39 -15.99 -4.22
C ALA A 76 -4.08 -17.33 -4.38
N GLU A 77 -3.58 -18.20 -5.27
CA GLU A 77 -4.16 -19.54 -5.46
C GLU A 77 -4.15 -20.38 -4.17
N HIS A 78 -3.19 -20.12 -3.28
CA HIS A 78 -3.05 -20.84 -2.01
C HIS A 78 -3.83 -20.17 -0.88
N ALA A 79 -3.70 -18.85 -0.72
CA ALA A 79 -4.31 -18.11 0.39
C ALA A 79 -5.81 -17.84 0.18
N ALA A 80 -6.26 -17.73 -1.07
CA ALA A 80 -7.64 -17.55 -1.47
C ALA A 80 -8.03 -18.64 -2.47
N PRO A 81 -8.15 -19.91 -2.05
CA PRO A 81 -8.38 -21.04 -2.97
C PRO A 81 -9.69 -20.92 -3.76
N TRP A 82 -10.67 -20.19 -3.23
CA TRP A 82 -11.95 -19.85 -3.86
C TRP A 82 -11.83 -18.83 -4.99
N SER A 83 -10.70 -18.12 -5.10
CA SER A 83 -10.39 -17.15 -6.14
C SER A 83 -10.10 -17.83 -7.48
N THR A 84 -10.55 -17.23 -8.59
CA THR A 84 -10.20 -17.62 -9.95
C THR A 84 -8.83 -17.15 -10.39
N PHE A 85 -8.20 -16.22 -9.66
CA PHE A 85 -6.84 -15.78 -9.93
C PHE A 85 -5.81 -16.88 -9.58
N LYS A 86 -5.07 -17.34 -10.59
CA LYS A 86 -4.08 -18.44 -10.47
C LYS A 86 -2.68 -17.93 -10.77
N ASP A 87 -1.82 -17.96 -9.75
CA ASP A 87 -0.47 -17.40 -9.78
C ASP A 87 0.62 -18.41 -9.41
N ALA A 88 0.26 -19.70 -9.25
CA ALA A 88 1.19 -20.78 -9.02
C ALA A 88 1.64 -21.46 -10.34
N GLY A 89 2.94 -21.70 -10.48
CA GLY A 89 3.51 -22.49 -11.57
C GLY A 89 3.40 -23.99 -11.35
N GLU A 90 3.69 -24.80 -12.38
CA GLU A 90 3.56 -26.26 -12.34
C GLU A 90 4.41 -26.93 -11.24
N ALA A 91 5.65 -26.48 -11.06
CA ALA A 91 6.53 -27.00 -10.01
C ALA A 91 6.01 -26.66 -8.60
N GLU A 92 5.46 -25.46 -8.42
CA GLU A 92 4.87 -25.02 -7.15
C GLU A 92 3.61 -25.84 -6.85
N LYS A 93 2.73 -26.05 -7.84
CA LYS A 93 1.57 -26.94 -7.72
C LYS A 93 1.97 -28.36 -7.37
N ALA A 94 3.01 -28.90 -8.00
CA ALA A 94 3.52 -30.24 -7.70
C ALA A 94 4.01 -30.35 -6.25
N LEU A 95 4.72 -29.33 -5.75
CA LEU A 95 5.17 -29.26 -4.35
C LEU A 95 3.98 -29.16 -3.38
N MET A 96 2.99 -28.33 -3.70
CA MET A 96 1.76 -28.20 -2.90
C MET A 96 1.00 -29.53 -2.83
N ASN A 97 0.81 -30.20 -3.96
CA ASN A 97 0.16 -31.51 -4.03
C ASN A 97 0.94 -32.57 -3.22
N ALA A 98 2.28 -32.50 -3.21
CA ALA A 98 3.10 -33.39 -2.39
C ALA A 98 2.95 -33.10 -0.89
N ALA A 99 2.88 -31.82 -0.49
CA ALA A 99 2.62 -31.41 0.89
C ALA A 99 1.22 -31.85 1.37
N GLU A 100 0.18 -31.72 0.53
CA GLU A 100 -1.18 -32.17 0.83
C GLU A 100 -1.29 -33.68 1.06
N ARG A 101 -0.48 -34.47 0.36
CA ARG A 101 -0.39 -35.93 0.58
C ARG A 101 0.23 -36.30 1.93
N ALA A 102 1.03 -35.41 2.51
CA ALA A 102 1.68 -35.62 3.81
C ALA A 102 0.83 -35.13 5.00
N MET A 103 -0.28 -34.44 4.76
CA MET A 103 -1.17 -33.92 5.79
C MET A 103 -2.04 -35.02 6.43
N THR A 104 -2.59 -34.76 7.61
CA THR A 104 -3.67 -35.55 8.22
C THR A 104 -5.02 -35.25 7.54
N ASP A 105 -6.04 -36.08 7.77
CA ASP A 105 -7.38 -35.84 7.19
C ASP A 105 -8.03 -34.54 7.71
N ALA A 106 -7.75 -34.16 8.96
CA ALA A 106 -8.20 -32.88 9.53
C ALA A 106 -7.49 -31.68 8.86
N GLU A 107 -6.18 -31.79 8.61
CA GLU A 107 -5.41 -30.74 7.90
C GLU A 107 -5.78 -30.65 6.42
N ARG A 108 -6.07 -31.80 5.78
CA ARG A 108 -6.62 -31.84 4.41
C ARG A 108 -7.99 -31.20 4.34
N ALA A 109 -8.87 -31.45 5.30
CA ALA A 109 -10.20 -30.83 5.34
C ALA A 109 -10.11 -29.31 5.54
N ALA A 110 -9.16 -28.82 6.34
CA ALA A 110 -8.91 -27.39 6.52
C ALA A 110 -8.29 -26.71 5.27
N ARG A 111 -7.61 -27.47 4.41
CA ARG A 111 -6.94 -26.96 3.20
C ARG A 111 -7.67 -27.26 1.89
N ALA A 112 -8.71 -28.10 1.93
CA ALA A 112 -9.50 -28.46 0.76
C ALA A 112 -9.94 -27.18 0.05
N LYS A 113 -9.58 -27.04 -1.24
CA LYS A 113 -9.88 -25.86 -2.05
C LYS A 113 -11.39 -25.65 -2.05
N ILE A 114 -11.85 -24.71 -1.23
CA ILE A 114 -13.25 -24.30 -1.21
C ILE A 114 -13.55 -23.77 -2.60
N THR A 115 -14.47 -24.40 -3.31
CA THR A 115 -14.92 -23.88 -4.60
C THR A 115 -15.56 -22.51 -4.40
N SER A 116 -15.58 -21.65 -5.41
CA SER A 116 -16.25 -20.34 -5.28
C SER A 116 -17.73 -20.48 -4.86
N LYS A 117 -18.38 -21.61 -5.18
CA LYS A 117 -19.75 -21.93 -4.75
C LYS A 117 -19.83 -22.29 -3.27
N GLU A 118 -18.93 -23.14 -2.77
CA GLU A 118 -18.88 -23.49 -1.34
C GLU A 118 -18.51 -22.27 -0.49
N PHE A 119 -17.64 -21.40 -1.00
CA PHE A 119 -17.25 -20.16 -0.33
C PHE A 119 -18.44 -19.21 -0.22
N ARG A 120 -19.19 -19.01 -1.31
CA ARG A 120 -20.46 -18.28 -1.29
C ARG A 120 -21.44 -18.84 -0.26
N ALA A 121 -21.63 -20.16 -0.25
CA ALA A 121 -22.50 -20.82 0.71
C ALA A 121 -22.03 -20.65 2.16
N ALA A 122 -20.72 -20.55 2.40
CA ALA A 122 -20.17 -20.19 3.71
C ALA A 122 -20.54 -18.74 4.05
N LEU A 123 -20.29 -17.78 3.15
CA LEU A 123 -20.68 -16.38 3.38
C LEU A 123 -22.20 -16.20 3.61
N ASP A 124 -23.05 -16.97 2.91
CA ASP A 124 -24.50 -17.02 3.12
C ASP A 124 -24.90 -17.48 4.53
N ARG A 125 -24.10 -18.36 5.13
CA ARG A 125 -24.36 -18.90 6.46
C ARG A 125 -23.88 -17.96 7.57
N GLU A 126 -22.74 -17.30 7.36
CA GLU A 126 -22.09 -16.47 8.38
C GLU A 126 -22.68 -15.05 8.46
N TYR A 127 -23.24 -14.52 7.37
CA TYR A 127 -23.66 -13.11 7.29
C TYR A 127 -25.11 -12.94 6.86
N THR A 128 -25.81 -12.02 7.52
CA THR A 128 -27.12 -11.53 7.07
C THR A 128 -27.01 -10.75 5.76
N PRO A 129 -28.10 -10.61 4.97
CA PRO A 129 -28.09 -9.78 3.77
C PRO A 129 -27.61 -8.34 4.01
N GLU A 130 -27.94 -7.77 5.18
CA GLU A 130 -27.56 -6.43 5.61
C GLU A 130 -26.05 -6.35 5.87
N GLN A 131 -25.50 -7.30 6.64
CA GLN A 131 -24.06 -7.40 6.90
C GLN A 131 -23.25 -7.58 5.63
N LYS A 132 -23.74 -8.39 4.66
CA LYS A 132 -23.08 -8.54 3.37
C LYS A 132 -23.02 -7.24 2.58
N ARG A 133 -24.12 -6.47 2.57
CA ARG A 133 -24.16 -5.15 1.92
C ARG A 133 -23.20 -4.18 2.60
N ALA A 134 -23.13 -4.20 3.94
CA ALA A 134 -22.19 -3.41 4.70
C ALA A 134 -20.73 -3.77 4.37
N LEU A 135 -20.39 -5.06 4.39
CA LEU A 135 -19.07 -5.56 4.01
C LEU A 135 -18.71 -5.19 2.58
N VAL A 136 -19.60 -5.40 1.60
CA VAL A 136 -19.35 -5.01 0.21
C VAL A 136 -19.18 -3.50 0.04
N SER A 137 -19.95 -2.68 0.77
CA SER A 137 -19.77 -1.22 0.75
C SER A 137 -18.37 -0.83 1.25
N ILE A 138 -17.94 -1.35 2.39
CA ILE A 138 -16.62 -1.07 2.97
C ILE A 138 -15.50 -1.61 2.07
N LEU A 139 -15.56 -2.89 1.68
CA LEU A 139 -14.54 -3.54 0.85
C LEU A 139 -14.44 -2.90 -0.54
N SER A 140 -15.53 -2.41 -1.12
CA SER A 140 -15.49 -1.71 -2.42
C SER A 140 -14.71 -0.41 -2.37
N LYS A 141 -14.77 0.33 -1.26
CA LYS A 141 -13.99 1.56 -1.06
C LYS A 141 -12.50 1.26 -0.98
N ILE A 142 -12.14 0.20 -0.26
CA ILE A 142 -10.76 -0.30 -0.24
C ILE A 142 -10.35 -0.78 -1.62
N GLY A 143 -11.20 -1.52 -2.34
CA GLY A 143 -10.91 -1.98 -3.70
C GLY A 143 -10.64 -0.83 -4.67
N HIS A 144 -11.32 0.31 -4.52
CA HIS A 144 -10.94 1.54 -5.23
C HIS A 144 -9.59 2.09 -4.75
N GLY A 145 -9.33 2.07 -3.44
CA GLY A 145 -8.03 2.37 -2.85
C GLY A 145 -6.89 1.56 -3.47
N GLU A 146 -7.00 0.23 -3.50
CA GLU A 146 -6.00 -0.70 -4.10
C GLU A 146 -5.71 -0.37 -5.57
N ALA A 147 -6.76 -0.08 -6.35
CA ALA A 147 -6.59 0.32 -7.75
C ALA A 147 -5.79 1.62 -7.89
N TYR A 148 -6.05 2.60 -7.04
CA TYR A 148 -5.31 3.86 -7.03
C TYR A 148 -3.91 3.72 -6.43
N ALA A 149 -3.72 2.87 -5.41
CA ALA A 149 -2.43 2.52 -4.85
C ALA A 149 -1.52 1.94 -5.93
N TRP A 150 -2.04 1.00 -6.72
CA TRP A 150 -1.32 0.46 -7.87
C TRP A 150 -0.87 1.56 -8.86
N LEU A 151 -1.78 2.47 -9.23
CA LEU A 151 -1.48 3.58 -10.15
C LEU A 151 -0.44 4.56 -9.57
N VAL A 152 -0.59 4.94 -8.30
CA VAL A 152 0.32 5.88 -7.64
C VAL A 152 1.70 5.25 -7.48
N SER A 153 1.78 4.01 -7.01
CA SER A 153 3.04 3.29 -6.84
C SER A 153 3.77 3.12 -8.18
N ALA A 154 3.04 2.83 -9.25
CA ALA A 154 3.62 2.78 -10.59
C ALA A 154 4.18 4.14 -11.04
N SER A 155 3.48 5.24 -10.73
CA SER A 155 3.95 6.59 -11.03
C SER A 155 5.19 6.98 -10.20
N MET A 156 5.32 6.45 -8.99
CA MET A 156 6.41 6.74 -8.05
C MET A 156 7.75 6.15 -8.46
N LEU A 157 7.77 5.11 -9.31
CA LEU A 157 9.02 4.50 -9.81
C LEU A 157 9.95 5.51 -10.49
N ASN A 158 9.40 6.60 -11.04
CA ASN A 158 10.18 7.66 -11.68
C ASN A 158 10.65 8.76 -10.71
N GLU A 159 10.03 8.86 -9.54
CA GLU A 159 10.32 9.90 -8.54
C GLU A 159 11.35 9.45 -7.51
N VAL A 160 11.35 8.15 -7.18
CA VAL A 160 12.26 7.60 -6.17
C VAL A 160 13.69 7.47 -6.69
N LYS A 161 14.63 7.73 -5.79
CA LYS A 161 16.07 7.62 -6.00
C LYS A 161 16.60 6.33 -5.40
N SER A 162 17.73 5.86 -5.91
CA SER A 162 18.40 4.58 -5.65
C SER A 162 17.77 3.35 -6.31
N THR A 163 18.62 2.35 -6.51
CA THR A 163 18.21 1.01 -6.94
C THR A 163 17.31 0.36 -5.90
N GLY A 164 17.66 0.45 -4.61
CA GLY A 164 16.90 -0.15 -3.52
C GLY A 164 15.49 0.42 -3.37
N ALA A 165 15.30 1.75 -3.47
CA ALA A 165 13.97 2.35 -3.44
C ALA A 165 13.11 1.94 -4.64
N ARG A 166 13.70 1.86 -5.84
CA ARG A 166 12.98 1.40 -7.04
C ARG A 166 12.55 -0.05 -6.91
N ALA A 167 13.40 -0.90 -6.35
CA ALA A 167 13.04 -2.28 -6.02
C ALA A 167 11.90 -2.34 -4.99
N ALA A 168 11.97 -1.54 -3.91
CA ALA A 168 10.92 -1.44 -2.91
C ALA A 168 9.56 -1.03 -3.51
N VAL A 169 9.52 0.06 -4.28
CA VAL A 169 8.29 0.53 -4.94
C VAL A 169 7.80 -0.48 -5.99
N THR A 170 8.69 -1.20 -6.66
CA THR A 170 8.30 -2.26 -7.62
C THR A 170 7.57 -3.41 -6.93
N MET A 171 8.00 -3.79 -5.72
CA MET A 171 7.26 -4.79 -4.95
C MET A 171 5.89 -4.28 -4.55
N GLN A 172 5.81 -3.04 -4.05
CA GLN A 172 4.52 -2.43 -3.74
C GLN A 172 3.59 -2.46 -4.97
N VAL A 173 4.05 -2.05 -6.15
CA VAL A 173 3.25 -2.11 -7.40
C VAL A 173 2.67 -3.50 -7.66
N MET A 174 3.45 -4.55 -7.44
CA MET A 174 3.01 -5.92 -7.63
C MET A 174 2.02 -6.36 -6.52
N GLU A 175 2.27 -5.96 -5.28
CA GLU A 175 1.42 -6.24 -4.11
C GLU A 175 0.03 -5.58 -4.29
N GLU A 176 -0.05 -4.30 -4.64
CA GLU A 176 -1.34 -3.61 -4.87
C GLU A 176 -2.12 -4.19 -6.06
N ALA A 177 -1.41 -4.59 -7.12
CA ALA A 177 -2.05 -5.24 -8.26
C ALA A 177 -2.70 -6.57 -7.84
N LYS A 178 -2.03 -7.35 -6.99
CA LYS A 178 -2.56 -8.60 -6.44
C LYS A 178 -3.71 -8.34 -5.48
N HIS A 179 -3.59 -7.36 -4.57
CA HIS A 179 -4.65 -6.96 -3.66
C HIS A 179 -5.93 -6.61 -4.43
N PHE A 180 -5.82 -5.75 -5.45
CA PHE A 180 -6.97 -5.34 -6.27
C PHE A 180 -7.67 -6.53 -6.93
N VAL A 181 -6.92 -7.45 -7.56
CA VAL A 181 -7.50 -8.60 -8.26
C VAL A 181 -8.19 -9.55 -7.29
N VAL A 182 -7.54 -9.90 -6.17
CA VAL A 182 -8.10 -10.81 -5.17
C VAL A 182 -9.30 -10.18 -4.48
N LEU A 183 -9.22 -8.91 -4.09
CA LEU A 183 -10.29 -8.18 -3.43
C LEU A 183 -11.52 -8.02 -4.34
N ARG A 184 -11.31 -7.78 -5.64
CA ARG A 184 -12.40 -7.74 -6.62
C ARG A 184 -13.18 -9.05 -6.66
N GLU A 185 -12.49 -10.19 -6.63
CA GLU A 185 -13.15 -11.50 -6.61
C GLU A 185 -13.82 -11.80 -5.27
N LEU A 186 -13.22 -11.37 -4.15
CA LEU A 186 -13.84 -11.46 -2.82
C LEU A 186 -15.17 -10.71 -2.78
N ILE A 187 -15.19 -9.46 -3.23
CA ILE A 187 -16.40 -8.62 -3.27
C ILE A 187 -17.48 -9.30 -4.14
N GLN A 188 -17.10 -9.86 -5.29
CA GLN A 188 -18.03 -10.58 -6.16
C GLN A 188 -18.58 -11.87 -5.52
N ALA A 189 -17.85 -12.47 -4.58
CA ALA A 189 -18.31 -13.67 -3.88
C ALA A 189 -19.42 -13.37 -2.84
N PHE A 190 -19.59 -12.14 -2.39
CA PHE A 190 -20.71 -11.79 -1.51
C PHE A 190 -22.07 -11.77 -2.21
N ASP A 191 -22.09 -11.77 -3.55
CA ASP A 191 -23.28 -11.85 -4.40
C ASP A 191 -24.35 -10.78 -4.07
N VAL A 192 -23.91 -9.58 -3.73
CA VAL A 192 -24.76 -8.40 -3.54
C VAL A 192 -24.33 -7.26 -4.45
N PRO A 193 -25.19 -6.27 -4.72
CA PRO A 193 -24.84 -5.12 -5.56
C PRO A 193 -23.60 -4.38 -5.03
N ILE A 194 -22.62 -4.17 -5.90
CA ILE A 194 -21.42 -3.40 -5.59
C ILE A 194 -21.76 -1.91 -5.77
N PRO A 195 -21.65 -1.08 -4.72
CA PRO A 195 -21.94 0.34 -4.86
C PRO A 195 -20.90 1.03 -5.74
N ARG A 196 -21.31 2.12 -6.37
CA ARG A 196 -20.39 2.99 -7.11
C ARG A 196 -19.50 3.74 -6.11
N GLN A 197 -18.26 3.99 -6.51
CA GLN A 197 -17.35 4.92 -5.81
C GLN A 197 -18.07 6.21 -5.39
N SER A 198 -17.97 6.57 -4.10
CA SER A 198 -18.57 7.81 -3.61
C SER A 198 -17.77 9.04 -4.05
N ALA A 199 -18.38 10.22 -3.97
CA ALA A 199 -17.68 11.47 -4.27
C ALA A 199 -16.47 11.70 -3.34
N TRP A 200 -16.58 11.30 -2.06
CA TRP A 200 -15.50 11.47 -1.08
C TRP A 200 -14.32 10.53 -1.37
N ASP A 201 -14.60 9.28 -1.73
CA ASP A 201 -13.58 8.32 -2.19
C ASP A 201 -12.86 8.88 -3.42
N TYR A 202 -13.62 9.37 -4.40
CA TYR A 202 -13.07 9.93 -5.63
C TYR A 202 -12.15 11.13 -5.34
N LEU A 203 -12.61 12.09 -4.54
CA LEU A 203 -11.83 13.27 -4.20
C LEU A 203 -10.53 12.92 -3.46
N LEU A 204 -10.58 11.97 -2.52
CA LEU A 204 -9.41 11.50 -1.79
C LEU A 204 -8.40 10.84 -2.74
N LEU A 205 -8.84 9.82 -3.47
CA LEU A 205 -7.97 8.97 -4.27
C LEU A 205 -7.39 9.71 -5.48
N GLU A 206 -8.20 10.53 -6.14
CA GLU A 206 -7.74 11.35 -7.26
C GLU A 206 -6.83 12.49 -6.80
N GLY A 207 -7.05 13.02 -5.59
CA GLY A 207 -6.13 13.94 -4.94
C GLY A 207 -4.75 13.32 -4.73
N CYS A 208 -4.70 12.06 -4.31
CA CYS A 208 -3.45 11.32 -4.14
C CYS A 208 -2.73 11.08 -5.47
N LEU A 209 -3.47 10.70 -6.52
CA LEU A 209 -2.90 10.48 -7.86
C LEU A 209 -2.34 11.76 -8.48
N ARG A 210 -3.04 12.89 -8.30
CA ARG A 210 -2.63 14.21 -8.79
C ARG A 210 -1.53 14.86 -7.96
N ALA A 211 -1.20 14.31 -6.79
CA ALA A 211 -0.12 14.82 -5.96
C ALA A 211 1.21 14.82 -6.74
N LYS A 212 2.07 15.78 -6.40
CA LYS A 212 3.33 16.01 -7.13
C LYS A 212 4.52 15.55 -6.31
N GLY A 213 5.50 14.94 -6.99
CA GLY A 213 6.74 14.50 -6.39
C GLY A 213 6.50 13.62 -5.16
N LEU A 214 7.18 13.95 -4.06
CA LEU A 214 7.17 13.15 -2.84
C LEU A 214 5.90 13.30 -1.99
N ASP A 215 5.03 14.28 -2.28
CA ASP A 215 3.73 14.37 -1.58
C ASP A 215 2.77 13.22 -1.97
N ARG A 216 3.08 12.46 -3.03
CA ARG A 216 2.41 11.18 -3.30
C ARG A 216 2.58 10.16 -2.19
N PHE A 217 3.76 10.12 -1.54
CA PHE A 217 3.96 9.27 -0.35
C PHE A 217 3.06 9.69 0.81
N PHE A 218 2.77 10.98 0.95
CA PHE A 218 1.81 11.44 1.95
C PHE A 218 0.40 10.96 1.59
N GLY A 219 -0.05 11.22 0.36
CA GLY A 219 -1.39 10.83 -0.07
C GLY A 219 -1.63 9.33 -0.02
N MET A 220 -0.76 8.54 -0.64
CA MET A 220 -0.95 7.10 -0.73
C MET A 220 -0.53 6.40 0.56
N ASN A 221 0.74 6.48 0.92
CA ASN A 221 1.28 5.65 2.00
C ASN A 221 0.91 6.11 3.41
N VAL A 222 0.77 7.42 3.62
CA VAL A 222 0.41 7.95 4.94
C VAL A 222 -1.11 7.99 5.13
N LEU A 223 -1.90 8.32 4.10
CA LEU A 223 -3.35 8.40 4.24
C LEU A 223 -4.06 7.13 3.80
N VAL A 224 -4.02 6.79 2.51
CA VAL A 224 -4.85 5.72 1.92
C VAL A 224 -4.47 4.35 2.47
N GLU A 225 -3.19 4.01 2.50
CA GLU A 225 -2.71 2.73 3.04
C GLU A 225 -2.95 2.61 4.55
N THR A 226 -2.98 3.73 5.29
CA THR A 226 -3.35 3.70 6.72
C THR A 226 -4.83 3.41 6.93
N ILE A 227 -5.69 3.92 6.05
CA ILE A 227 -7.11 3.56 6.03
C ILE A 227 -7.25 2.07 5.70
N ALA A 228 -6.55 1.59 4.66
CA ALA A 228 -6.57 0.18 4.26
C ALA A 228 -6.09 -0.74 5.39
N LEU A 229 -4.91 -0.44 5.98
CA LEU A 229 -4.35 -1.12 7.15
C LEU A 229 -5.38 -1.21 8.28
N SER A 230 -6.06 -0.10 8.59
CA SER A 230 -7.05 -0.07 9.69
C SER A 230 -8.28 -0.92 9.38
N ILE A 231 -8.75 -0.95 8.13
CA ILE A 231 -9.91 -1.78 7.75
C ILE A 231 -9.51 -3.27 7.71
N PHE A 232 -8.33 -3.60 7.20
CA PHE A 232 -7.85 -4.98 7.20
C PHE A 232 -7.65 -5.51 8.61
N GLY A 233 -7.12 -4.69 9.52
CA GLY A 233 -6.99 -5.03 10.94
C GLY A 233 -8.34 -5.22 11.64
N LEU A 234 -9.37 -4.51 11.19
CA LEU A 234 -10.73 -4.60 11.71
C LEU A 234 -11.48 -5.86 11.23
N LEU A 235 -11.28 -6.25 9.96
CA LEU A 235 -12.11 -7.26 9.28
C LEU A 235 -11.43 -8.63 9.10
N SER A 236 -10.12 -8.73 9.28
CA SER A 236 -9.34 -9.96 9.01
C SER A 236 -9.71 -11.18 9.86
N ASP A 237 -10.35 -10.96 11.01
CA ASP A 237 -10.82 -12.02 11.92
C ASP A 237 -12.23 -12.53 11.58
N LYS A 238 -12.90 -11.92 10.60
CA LYS A 238 -14.28 -12.25 10.23
C LYS A 238 -14.30 -13.45 9.26
N PRO A 239 -15.27 -14.38 9.40
CA PRO A 239 -15.35 -15.56 8.55
C PRO A 239 -15.30 -15.26 7.05
N GLY A 240 -14.39 -15.90 6.32
CA GLY A 240 -14.22 -15.70 4.88
C GLY A 240 -13.44 -14.45 4.47
N LEU A 241 -12.94 -13.66 5.43
CA LEU A 241 -12.09 -12.49 5.18
C LEU A 241 -10.63 -12.68 5.62
N GLU A 242 -10.21 -13.93 5.85
CA GLU A 242 -8.90 -14.26 6.42
C GLU A 242 -7.74 -13.82 5.52
N VAL A 243 -7.97 -13.69 4.21
CA VAL A 243 -6.97 -13.16 3.25
C VAL A 243 -6.56 -11.71 3.58
N LEU A 244 -7.43 -10.94 4.24
CA LEU A 244 -7.14 -9.56 4.64
C LEU A 244 -6.00 -9.46 5.66
N ARG A 245 -5.70 -10.55 6.40
CA ARG A 245 -4.52 -10.61 7.27
C ARG A 245 -3.21 -10.50 6.49
N LEU A 246 -3.18 -11.05 5.28
CA LEU A 246 -2.01 -10.95 4.40
C LEU A 246 -1.90 -9.55 3.82
N PHE A 247 -3.03 -8.93 3.46
CA PHE A 247 -3.06 -7.54 2.99
C PHE A 247 -2.59 -6.60 4.11
N HIS A 248 -3.07 -6.78 5.34
CA HIS A 248 -2.63 -6.02 6.51
C HIS A 248 -1.10 -6.05 6.68
N LEU A 249 -0.51 -7.25 6.56
CA LEU A 249 0.94 -7.42 6.64
C LEU A 249 1.68 -6.69 5.51
N ASP A 250 1.11 -6.66 4.30
CA ASP A 250 1.65 -5.96 3.14
C ASP A 250 1.55 -4.43 3.32
N GLU A 251 0.38 -3.91 3.72
CA GLU A 251 0.16 -2.49 4.05
C GLU A 251 1.04 -1.98 5.19
N SER A 252 1.38 -2.86 6.15
CA SER A 252 2.31 -2.54 7.23
C SER A 252 3.70 -2.13 6.69
N ARG A 253 4.12 -2.70 5.56
CA ARG A 253 5.37 -2.34 4.88
C ARG A 253 5.19 -1.10 4.03
N HIS A 254 4.08 -1.01 3.30
CA HIS A 254 3.80 0.13 2.44
C HIS A 254 3.74 1.43 3.27
N THR A 255 3.03 1.44 4.40
CA THR A 255 2.96 2.58 5.33
C THR A 255 4.31 2.97 5.93
N ALA A 256 5.24 2.02 6.07
CA ALA A 256 6.59 2.26 6.56
C ALA A 256 7.56 2.76 5.46
N LEU A 257 7.17 2.71 4.19
CA LEU A 257 8.04 3.06 3.06
C LEU A 257 8.51 4.53 3.10
N PRO A 258 7.66 5.55 3.37
CA PRO A 258 8.09 6.95 3.39
C PRO A 258 9.15 7.23 4.46
N ASP A 259 8.96 6.74 5.70
CA ASP A 259 9.93 6.91 6.79
C ASP A 259 11.29 6.32 6.40
N ASN A 260 11.31 5.09 5.90
CA ASN A 260 12.55 4.45 5.47
C ASN A 260 13.21 5.19 4.30
N TYR A 261 12.41 5.66 3.33
CA TYR A 261 12.93 6.42 2.19
C TYR A 261 13.55 7.75 2.62
N PHE A 262 12.90 8.49 3.53
CA PHE A 262 13.41 9.78 3.99
C PHE A 262 14.57 9.69 4.99
N ARG A 263 14.86 8.52 5.56
CA ARG A 263 16.13 8.30 6.26
C ARG A 263 17.32 8.34 5.30
N GLU A 264 17.15 7.78 4.11
CA GLU A 264 18.19 7.78 3.07
C GLU A 264 18.20 9.06 2.22
N PHE A 265 17.03 9.66 2.00
CA PHE A 265 16.83 10.86 1.19
C PHE A 265 15.96 11.89 1.94
N PRO A 266 16.48 12.54 2.98
CA PRO A 266 15.69 13.42 3.83
C PRO A 266 15.00 14.54 3.05
N LEU A 267 13.75 14.82 3.43
CA LEU A 267 13.07 16.03 3.01
C LEU A 267 13.88 17.25 3.49
N THR A 268 14.06 18.22 2.61
CA THR A 268 14.62 19.52 2.99
C THR A 268 13.68 20.24 3.96
N GLU A 269 14.21 21.13 4.81
CA GLU A 269 13.39 21.92 5.73
C GLU A 269 12.30 22.72 5.00
N TRP A 270 12.59 23.18 3.77
CA TRP A 270 11.58 23.79 2.91
C TRP A 270 10.47 22.81 2.55
N GLN A 271 10.78 21.60 2.07
CA GLN A 271 9.74 20.59 1.74
C GLN A 271 8.88 20.20 2.94
N LYS A 272 9.45 20.18 4.15
CA LYS A 272 8.71 19.93 5.38
C LYS A 272 7.80 21.10 5.76
N ARG A 273 8.34 22.32 5.76
CA ARG A 273 7.70 23.51 6.35
C ARG A 273 6.96 24.40 5.37
N ASN A 274 7.07 24.16 4.07
CA ASN A 274 6.42 24.95 3.02
C ASN A 274 4.91 25.09 3.31
N PRO A 275 4.38 26.30 3.54
CA PRO A 275 2.99 26.50 3.91
C PRO A 275 2.00 25.95 2.88
N ALA A 276 2.28 26.12 1.58
CA ALA A 276 1.43 25.61 0.51
C ALA A 276 1.39 24.07 0.48
N ALA A 277 2.52 23.40 0.70
CA ALA A 277 2.59 21.94 0.80
C ALA A 277 1.83 21.45 2.03
N ARG A 278 2.01 22.09 3.20
CA ARG A 278 1.27 21.75 4.43
C ARG A 278 -0.24 21.87 4.24
N VAL A 279 -0.70 22.96 3.60
CA VAL A 279 -2.12 23.15 3.28
C VAL A 279 -2.58 22.13 2.24
N SER A 280 -1.79 21.86 1.20
CA SER A 280 -2.12 20.85 0.18
C SER A 280 -2.29 19.46 0.77
N ARG A 281 -1.41 19.06 1.71
CA ARG A 281 -1.51 17.80 2.45
C ARG A 281 -2.77 17.74 3.31
N LEU A 282 -3.07 18.82 4.05
CA LEU A 282 -4.31 18.89 4.81
C LEU A 282 -5.54 18.77 3.90
N VAL A 283 -5.61 19.53 2.81
CA VAL A 283 -6.71 19.49 1.84
C VAL A 283 -6.86 18.11 1.21
N MET A 284 -5.76 17.41 0.95
CA MET A 284 -5.78 16.04 0.45
C MET A 284 -6.38 15.06 1.46
N ALA A 285 -6.18 15.27 2.77
CA ALA A 285 -6.74 14.45 3.83
C ALA A 285 -8.22 14.76 4.15
N LEU A 286 -8.68 16.01 3.92
CA LEU A 286 -10.02 16.45 4.31
C LEU A 286 -11.17 15.55 3.81
N PRO A 287 -11.17 15.02 2.57
CA PRO A 287 -12.23 14.13 2.11
C PRO A 287 -12.36 12.82 2.91
N ALA A 288 -11.31 12.39 3.62
CA ALA A 288 -11.36 11.18 4.45
C ALA A 288 -12.35 11.32 5.62
N VAL A 289 -12.55 12.53 6.15
CA VAL A 289 -13.47 12.76 7.27
C VAL A 289 -14.93 12.47 6.90
N PRO A 290 -15.53 13.15 5.92
CA PRO A 290 -16.90 12.83 5.50
C PRO A 290 -17.00 11.43 4.87
N LEU A 291 -15.90 10.88 4.32
CA LEU A 291 -15.89 9.49 3.85
C LEU A 291 -16.10 8.50 4.99
N VAL A 292 -15.39 8.64 6.10
CA VAL A 292 -15.57 7.73 7.25
C VAL A 292 -16.96 7.92 7.86
N LEU A 293 -17.45 9.14 7.98
CA LEU A 293 -18.83 9.39 8.44
C LEU A 293 -19.89 8.81 7.50
N PHE A 294 -19.63 8.82 6.19
CA PHE A 294 -20.49 8.19 5.19
C PHE A 294 -20.61 6.67 5.39
N LEU A 295 -19.66 6.04 6.09
CA LEU A 295 -19.67 4.62 6.44
C LEU A 295 -20.37 4.31 7.78
N GLU A 296 -21.02 5.29 8.43
CA GLU A 296 -21.60 5.08 9.76
C GLU A 296 -22.62 3.93 9.79
N ALA A 297 -23.50 3.83 8.78
CA ALA A 297 -24.51 2.79 8.73
C ALA A 297 -23.87 1.40 8.56
N GLU A 298 -22.89 1.26 7.67
CA GLU A 298 -22.23 -0.01 7.42
C GLU A 298 -21.33 -0.45 8.58
N LEU A 299 -20.62 0.48 9.21
CA LEU A 299 -19.82 0.17 10.40
C LEU A 299 -20.71 -0.21 11.58
N ALA A 300 -21.85 0.47 11.77
CA ALA A 300 -22.82 0.13 12.81
C ALA A 300 -23.42 -1.28 12.63
N GLU A 301 -23.73 -1.68 11.39
CA GLU A 301 -24.18 -3.05 11.08
C GLU A 301 -23.15 -4.13 11.45
N LEU A 302 -21.86 -3.76 11.45
CA LEU A 302 -20.76 -4.63 11.87
C LEU A 302 -20.36 -4.45 13.35
N GLY A 303 -21.11 -3.65 14.11
CA GLY A 303 -20.86 -3.40 15.53
C GLY A 303 -19.68 -2.48 15.82
N VAL A 304 -19.29 -1.63 14.86
CA VAL A 304 -18.14 -0.73 14.96
C VAL A 304 -18.62 0.72 15.06
N ASP A 305 -18.15 1.45 16.07
CA ASP A 305 -18.43 2.88 16.17
C ASP A 305 -17.57 3.67 15.17
N VAL A 306 -18.25 4.43 14.30
CA VAL A 306 -17.60 5.21 13.23
C VAL A 306 -16.61 6.26 13.74
N PHE A 307 -16.82 6.83 14.94
CA PHE A 307 -15.94 7.86 15.49
C PHE A 307 -14.73 7.27 16.20
N GLU A 308 -14.89 6.12 16.86
CA GLU A 308 -13.75 5.33 17.36
C GLU A 308 -12.86 4.86 16.19
N PHE A 309 -13.48 4.38 15.12
CA PHE A 309 -12.78 4.01 13.89
C PHE A 309 -12.07 5.20 13.23
N ALA A 310 -12.76 6.33 13.06
CA ALA A 310 -12.16 7.55 12.54
C ALA A 310 -11.01 8.06 13.41
N GLY A 311 -11.15 8.01 14.74
CA GLY A 311 -10.13 8.42 15.68
C GLY A 311 -8.88 7.56 15.61
N SER A 312 -9.05 6.24 15.50
CA SER A 312 -7.97 5.28 15.26
C SER A 312 -7.19 5.59 13.97
N ILE A 313 -7.88 5.78 12.85
CA ILE A 313 -7.26 6.16 11.56
C ILE A 313 -6.50 7.48 11.68
N LEU A 314 -7.14 8.53 12.23
CA LEU A 314 -6.54 9.86 12.34
C LEU A 314 -5.27 9.82 13.18
N ARG A 315 -5.28 9.12 14.32
CA ARG A 315 -4.10 8.93 15.17
C ARG A 315 -2.96 8.28 14.39
N LYS A 316 -3.23 7.17 13.69
CA LYS A 316 -2.23 6.43 12.90
C LYS A 316 -1.66 7.29 11.76
N ALA A 317 -2.51 7.98 11.02
CA ALA A 317 -2.11 8.82 9.89
C ALA A 317 -1.27 10.03 10.35
N VAL A 318 -1.66 10.69 11.45
CA VAL A 318 -0.89 11.78 12.04
C VAL A 318 0.48 11.30 12.52
N HIS A 319 0.53 10.15 13.20
CA HIS A 319 1.79 9.56 13.65
C HIS A 319 2.74 9.27 12.48
N LEU A 320 2.25 8.66 11.41
CA LEU A 320 3.05 8.36 10.22
C LEU A 320 3.48 9.62 9.48
N ALA A 321 2.61 10.63 9.39
CA ALA A 321 2.95 11.92 8.79
C ALA A 321 4.11 12.58 9.54
N GLU A 322 4.05 12.66 10.87
CA GLU A 322 5.11 13.25 11.69
C GLU A 322 6.41 12.44 11.61
N ARG A 323 6.31 11.11 11.69
CA ARG A 323 7.46 10.20 11.59
C ARG A 323 8.18 10.31 10.25
N ALA A 324 7.45 10.46 9.15
CA ALA A 324 8.02 10.69 7.82
C ALA A 324 8.46 12.14 7.56
N GLY A 325 8.17 13.08 8.47
CA GLY A 325 8.50 14.50 8.34
C GLY A 325 7.52 15.31 7.46
N PHE A 326 6.35 14.75 7.14
CA PHE A 326 5.26 15.46 6.49
C PHE A 326 4.48 16.32 7.48
N LEU A 327 5.06 17.48 7.83
CA LEU A 327 4.40 18.40 8.75
C LEU A 327 3.06 18.88 8.19
N LEU A 328 2.05 18.93 9.05
CA LEU A 328 0.73 19.49 8.80
C LEU A 328 0.66 20.93 9.34
N PRO A 329 -0.38 21.73 9.01
CA PRO A 329 -0.52 23.11 9.50
C PRO A 329 -0.56 23.25 11.03
N LEU A 330 -1.09 22.23 11.72
CA LEU A 330 -1.10 22.12 13.18
C LEU A 330 -0.22 20.95 13.64
N PRO A 331 0.41 21.03 14.82
CA PRO A 331 1.06 19.88 15.47
C PRO A 331 0.07 18.73 15.70
N GLY A 332 0.53 17.48 15.61
CA GLY A 332 -0.31 16.28 15.73
C GLY A 332 -1.22 16.26 16.97
N PRO A 333 -0.71 16.46 18.20
CA PRO A 333 -1.55 16.48 19.39
C PRO A 333 -2.65 17.55 19.38
N GLN A 334 -2.36 18.72 18.79
CA GLN A 334 -3.34 19.79 18.65
C GLN A 334 -4.40 19.42 17.60
N LEU A 335 -3.98 18.85 16.48
CA LEU A 335 -4.87 18.40 15.42
C LEU A 335 -5.83 17.30 15.92
N LEU A 336 -5.30 16.29 16.60
CA LEU A 336 -6.09 15.21 17.21
C LEU A 336 -7.08 15.75 18.25
N SER A 337 -6.65 16.68 19.10
CA SER A 337 -7.55 17.31 20.08
C SER A 337 -8.68 18.10 19.42
N VAL A 338 -8.40 18.81 18.32
CA VAL A 338 -9.42 19.52 17.53
C VAL A 338 -10.43 18.54 16.94
N PHE A 339 -9.97 17.47 16.29
CA PHE A 339 -10.87 16.46 15.73
C PHE A 339 -11.68 15.75 16.82
N ASN A 340 -11.09 15.47 17.99
CA ASN A 340 -11.83 14.85 19.09
C ASN A 340 -12.98 15.76 19.53
N ARG A 341 -12.74 17.08 19.66
CA ARG A 341 -13.81 18.05 19.98
C ARG A 341 -14.87 18.13 18.89
N ILE A 342 -14.47 18.10 17.62
CA ILE A 342 -15.41 18.10 16.49
C ILE A 342 -16.31 16.86 16.53
N PHE A 343 -15.74 15.68 16.77
CA PHE A 343 -16.51 14.43 16.86
C PHE A 343 -17.48 14.46 18.04
N ASN A 344 -17.04 14.89 19.22
CA ASN A 344 -17.92 15.02 20.38
C ASN A 344 -19.03 16.07 20.15
N ALA A 345 -18.70 17.21 19.52
CA ALA A 345 -19.70 18.22 19.19
C ALA A 345 -20.74 17.66 18.20
N TYR A 346 -20.30 16.95 17.16
CA TYR A 346 -21.21 16.29 16.22
C TYR A 346 -22.09 15.27 16.93
N CYS A 347 -21.50 14.35 17.70
CA CYS A 347 -22.23 13.35 18.46
C CYS A 347 -23.22 13.95 19.48
N SER A 348 -22.89 15.09 20.11
CA SER A 348 -23.81 15.77 21.04
C SER A 348 -25.09 16.27 20.37
N VAL A 349 -25.04 16.50 19.06
CA VAL A 349 -26.19 16.95 18.26
C VAL A 349 -26.92 15.76 17.64
N THR A 350 -26.20 14.70 17.25
CA THR A 350 -26.77 13.58 16.48
C THR A 350 -27.12 12.34 17.30
N ARG A 351 -26.61 12.21 18.53
CA ARG A 351 -26.81 11.04 19.40
C ARG A 351 -27.38 11.47 20.75
N GLY A 352 -28.60 11.00 21.06
CA GLY A 352 -29.41 11.48 22.20
C GLY A 352 -28.75 11.34 23.58
N ASP A 353 -27.92 10.31 23.78
CA ASP A 353 -27.27 10.02 25.07
C ASP A 353 -25.74 10.23 25.03
N HIS A 354 -25.27 11.12 24.16
CA HIS A 354 -23.83 11.34 24.02
C HIS A 354 -23.19 11.94 25.28
N GLN A 355 -22.16 11.27 25.76
CA GLN A 355 -21.21 11.79 26.74
C GLN A 355 -19.87 12.00 26.06
N PHE A 356 -19.11 12.99 26.53
CA PHE A 356 -17.79 13.27 26.00
C PHE A 356 -16.89 12.01 26.07
N ARG A 357 -16.29 11.64 24.94
CA ARG A 357 -15.41 10.47 24.76
C ARG A 357 -14.10 10.88 24.11
N GLU A 358 -13.03 10.12 24.39
CA GLU A 358 -11.72 10.32 23.75
C GLU A 358 -11.56 9.37 22.55
N TYR A 359 -12.17 9.74 21.43
CA TYR A 359 -12.20 8.91 20.21
C TYR A 359 -10.80 8.66 19.63
N MET A 360 -9.85 9.58 19.83
CA MET A 360 -8.48 9.45 19.31
C MET A 360 -7.66 8.38 20.03
N SER A 361 -8.15 7.86 21.16
CA SER A 361 -7.50 6.79 21.92
C SER A 361 -7.96 5.38 21.53
N ALA A 362 -9.01 5.28 20.70
CA ALA A 362 -9.59 4.00 20.32
C ALA A 362 -8.62 3.13 19.51
N ASP A 363 -8.65 1.83 19.80
CA ASP A 363 -8.02 0.80 18.99
C ASP A 363 -9.12 -0.07 18.38
N THR A 364 -9.11 -0.16 17.07
CA THR A 364 -10.15 -0.84 16.27
C THR A 364 -9.62 -2.08 15.57
N THR A 365 -8.39 -2.48 15.89
CA THR A 365 -7.79 -3.69 15.34
C THR A 365 -8.17 -4.88 16.22
N HIS A 366 -8.91 -5.84 15.67
CA HIS A 366 -9.47 -6.96 16.44
C HIS A 366 -8.55 -8.19 16.47
N GLY A 367 -7.76 -8.40 15.42
CA GLY A 367 -6.88 -9.55 15.32
C GLY A 367 -5.60 -9.39 16.15
N ALA A 368 -5.22 -10.43 16.90
CA ALA A 368 -4.05 -10.38 17.79
C ALA A 368 -2.72 -10.22 17.04
N ALA A 369 -2.61 -10.78 15.83
CA ALA A 369 -1.41 -10.67 15.03
C ALA A 369 -1.31 -9.29 14.36
N GLU A 370 -2.44 -8.78 13.92
CA GLU A 370 -2.63 -7.46 13.33
C GLU A 370 -2.29 -6.39 14.37
N ALA A 371 -2.79 -6.55 15.60
CA ALA A 371 -2.45 -5.68 16.73
C ALA A 371 -0.95 -5.73 17.06
N ALA A 372 -0.30 -6.89 16.96
CA ALA A 372 1.15 -7.00 17.17
C ALA A 372 1.96 -6.26 16.08
N VAL A 373 1.55 -6.39 14.81
CA VAL A 373 2.14 -5.64 13.68
C VAL A 373 1.96 -4.14 13.89
N GLU A 374 0.76 -3.70 14.24
CA GLU A 374 0.49 -2.28 14.48
C GLU A 374 1.23 -1.72 15.69
N LYS A 375 1.42 -2.52 16.75
CA LYS A 375 2.25 -2.13 17.89
C LYS A 375 3.70 -1.92 17.50
N GLU A 376 4.25 -2.67 16.54
CA GLU A 376 5.61 -2.44 16.02
C GLU A 376 5.71 -1.10 15.26
N ILE A 377 4.64 -0.70 14.57
CA ILE A 377 4.61 0.50 13.72
C ILE A 377 4.29 1.76 14.53
N PHE A 378 3.26 1.70 15.36
CA PHE A 378 2.66 2.83 16.07
C PHE A 378 2.95 2.85 17.57
N GLY A 379 3.50 1.76 18.12
CA GLY A 379 3.92 1.72 19.52
C GLY A 379 4.98 2.80 19.77
N ALA A 380 4.84 3.53 20.87
CA ALA A 380 5.89 4.42 21.31
C ALA A 380 7.21 3.63 21.40
N ALA A 381 8.27 4.15 20.79
CA ALA A 381 9.61 3.73 21.18
C ALA A 381 9.71 4.02 22.68
N ALA A 382 9.70 2.96 23.48
CA ALA A 382 9.83 3.06 24.92
C ALA A 382 11.17 3.69 25.30
#